data_AF-A0A7V4P1B5-F1
#
_entry.id   AF-A0A7V4P1B5-F1
#
_cell.length_a   1.000
_cell.length_b   1.000
_cell.length_c   1.000
_cell.angle_alpha   90.00
_cell.angle_beta   90.00
_cell.angle_gamma   90.00
#
_symmetry.space_group_name_H-M   'P 1'
#
loop_
_entity.id
_entity.type
_entity.pdbx_description
1 polymer ?
#
loop_
_entity_poly.entity_id
_entity_poly.type
_entity_poly.pdbx_seq_one_letter_code
_entity_poly.pdbx_strand_id
1 'polypeptide(L)'
;MRAARRVGPYSRIDRSTATDSASPADRLAGDSPAMTTDPISRQLLRIPFDSSRTRTEWRDRPSSSYGRPRATPSPRAPASATAPVRLDSTAMTHRHRMLLVALAGCWITQSALGWDAPGHMIVTDLAIDALPGNFPAWVKREERRARLRYLSVEPDRWRGQDAPVLNHINGPDHYFDVEDLAEFGLSLHHLPRFRNQFIEHLEAQRVRNPDRFAATQPEKDRDYTRSVPGLLPWAVEELRWKIASSWTTLRTLEKNADVATSAELDAARDNIIQHMGLLSHFIGDAAQPLHMTRHHHGWVGENPRGYTTDRKFHQYIDGTIIAHHQLTYESLRARRLPPASFDPQDDWSQIAEMLDRSFRKVEPLYALEKSGDLRGPAGKAFISECLLEAGANLAGIWIAAYEASRIDDFLDRRLAERRPAGAASSSQPTTQAGVDELSN
;
A
#
# COMPACT_ATOMS: atom_id res chain seq x y z
N MET A 1 58.22 30.20 -21.17
CA MET A 1 59.60 30.05 -21.69
C MET A 1 60.22 28.83 -21.01
N ARG A 2 60.79 27.89 -21.78
CA ARG A 2 61.27 26.51 -21.44
C ARG A 2 60.13 25.48 -21.24
N ALA A 3 59.87 24.48 -22.11
CA ALA A 3 60.68 23.39 -22.72
C ALA A 3 61.18 22.38 -21.65
N ALA A 4 61.05 21.04 -21.74
CA ALA A 4 60.67 20.12 -22.81
C ALA A 4 60.37 18.68 -22.27
N ARG A 5 59.50 17.96 -23.00
CA ARG A 5 59.58 16.55 -23.51
C ARG A 5 59.82 15.30 -22.61
N ARG A 6 58.89 14.34 -22.82
CA ARG A 6 59.05 12.87 -23.16
C ARG A 6 59.40 11.90 -22.00
N VAL A 7 58.92 10.63 -21.85
CA VAL A 7 58.16 9.60 -22.61
C VAL A 7 57.43 8.67 -21.59
N GLY A 8 56.29 8.04 -21.91
CA GLY A 8 55.63 6.96 -21.13
C GLY A 8 56.17 5.54 -21.46
N PRO A 9 55.40 4.43 -21.36
CA PRO A 9 54.12 4.21 -20.65
C PRO A 9 54.06 2.89 -19.82
N TYR A 10 52.99 2.75 -19.03
CA TYR A 10 52.58 1.52 -18.35
C TYR A 10 52.09 0.45 -19.34
N SER A 11 52.43 -0.80 -19.06
CA SER A 11 52.17 -2.01 -19.84
C SER A 11 50.72 -2.49 -19.73
N ARG A 12 50.22 -2.95 -20.89
CA ARG A 12 48.93 -3.57 -21.19
C ARG A 12 49.04 -5.08 -20.91
N ILE A 13 48.06 -5.67 -20.22
CA ILE A 13 47.93 -7.12 -20.06
C ILE A 13 47.41 -7.73 -21.36
N ASP A 14 48.07 -8.81 -21.75
CA ASP A 14 48.02 -9.46 -23.05
C ASP A 14 46.82 -10.41 -23.21
N ARG A 15 46.27 -10.44 -24.42
CA ARG A 15 45.33 -11.45 -24.92
C ARG A 15 46.14 -12.37 -25.84
N SER A 16 46.27 -13.64 -25.50
CA SER A 16 46.67 -14.65 -26.48
C SER A 16 45.44 -15.36 -27.06
N THR A 17 45.48 -15.54 -28.37
CA THR A 17 44.51 -16.19 -29.24
C THR A 17 45.18 -17.42 -29.86
N ALA A 18 44.40 -18.48 -30.05
CA ALA A 18 44.59 -19.56 -31.04
C ALA A 18 43.23 -20.28 -31.13
N THR A 19 42.38 -20.08 -32.18
CA THR A 19 42.34 -20.77 -33.49
C THR A 19 42.43 -22.30 -33.35
N ASP A 20 41.59 -23.16 -33.90
CA ASP A 20 40.47 -23.06 -34.85
C ASP A 20 39.84 -24.48 -34.94
N SER A 21 38.71 -24.60 -35.66
CA SER A 21 38.17 -25.82 -36.33
C SER A 21 37.14 -26.75 -35.65
N ALA A 22 35.90 -26.60 -36.15
CA ALA A 22 35.00 -27.60 -36.76
C ALA A 22 34.40 -28.79 -35.95
N SER A 23 33.05 -28.88 -35.99
CA SER A 23 32.25 -30.10 -35.74
C SER A 23 32.55 -31.21 -36.75
N PRO A 24 32.19 -32.46 -36.41
CA PRO A 24 31.14 -33.12 -37.20
C PRO A 24 30.12 -33.91 -36.36
N ALA A 25 28.95 -34.08 -36.96
CA ALA A 25 27.86 -34.93 -36.54
C ALA A 25 28.15 -36.44 -36.74
N ASP A 26 27.35 -37.22 -36.03
CA ASP A 26 26.91 -38.60 -36.28
C ASP A 26 27.71 -39.84 -35.78
N ARG A 27 26.94 -40.61 -34.99
CA ARG A 27 26.97 -42.06 -34.62
C ARG A 27 27.52 -42.32 -33.21
N LEU A 28 26.72 -42.86 -32.29
CA LEU A 28 26.24 -44.24 -32.32
C LEU A 28 24.85 -44.41 -31.67
N ALA A 29 24.07 -45.30 -32.30
CA ALA A 29 22.78 -45.82 -31.87
C ALA A 29 22.89 -46.83 -30.71
N GLY A 30 21.81 -46.97 -29.93
CA GLY A 30 21.67 -47.97 -28.87
C GLY A 30 20.33 -47.89 -28.14
N ASP A 31 19.28 -48.36 -28.81
CA ASP A 31 18.09 -49.12 -28.36
C ASP A 31 17.22 -48.77 -27.13
N SER A 32 15.92 -48.76 -27.45
CA SER A 32 14.71 -49.21 -26.69
C SER A 32 13.84 -48.15 -25.97
N PRO A 33 12.51 -48.37 -25.87
CA PRO A 33 11.53 -48.50 -26.95
C PRO A 33 10.30 -47.57 -26.77
N ALA A 34 9.52 -47.47 -27.84
CA ALA A 34 8.35 -46.61 -28.00
C ALA A 34 7.20 -46.90 -27.01
N MET A 35 6.61 -45.83 -26.45
CA MET A 35 5.31 -45.86 -25.80
C MET A 35 4.28 -45.10 -26.64
N THR A 36 3.24 -45.85 -26.99
CA THR A 36 2.01 -45.53 -27.70
C THR A 36 1.21 -44.39 -27.07
N THR A 37 0.68 -43.52 -27.93
CA THR A 37 -0.32 -42.49 -27.62
C THR A 37 -1.75 -43.00 -27.84
N ASP A 38 -2.62 -42.91 -26.82
CA ASP A 38 -4.06 -42.55 -26.96
C ASP A 38 -4.72 -42.27 -25.57
N PRO A 39 -5.92 -41.66 -25.46
CA PRO A 39 -6.12 -40.41 -24.69
C PRO A 39 -7.38 -40.37 -23.78
N ILE A 40 -7.28 -40.01 -22.50
CA ILE A 40 -8.44 -39.82 -21.59
C ILE A 40 -7.97 -38.82 -20.50
N SER A 41 -8.61 -37.71 -20.08
CA SER A 41 -9.97 -37.17 -20.18
C SER A 41 -9.93 -35.65 -19.94
N ARG A 42 -10.62 -34.86 -20.79
CA ARG A 42 -11.02 -33.47 -20.47
C ARG A 42 -12.48 -33.50 -19.98
N GLN A 43 -12.70 -33.40 -18.68
CA GLN A 43 -14.00 -33.03 -18.12
C GLN A 43 -14.04 -31.53 -17.89
N LEU A 44 -14.50 -30.80 -18.91
CA LEU A 44 -14.98 -29.43 -18.75
C LEU A 44 -16.47 -29.50 -18.38
N LEU A 45 -16.80 -28.97 -17.21
CA LEU A 45 -18.17 -28.70 -16.76
C LEU A 45 -18.85 -27.75 -17.77
N ARG A 46 -19.74 -28.30 -18.60
CA ARG A 46 -20.68 -27.53 -19.42
C ARG A 46 -21.90 -27.20 -18.58
N ILE A 47 -22.11 -25.92 -18.29
CA ILE A 47 -23.40 -25.38 -17.86
C ILE A 47 -24.22 -25.11 -19.15
N PRO A 48 -25.42 -25.69 -19.34
CA PRO A 48 -26.22 -25.39 -20.51
C PRO A 48 -26.86 -24.00 -20.38
N PHE A 49 -26.59 -23.14 -21.36
CA PHE A 49 -27.28 -21.87 -21.60
C PHE A 49 -28.51 -22.16 -22.46
N ASP A 50 -29.70 -22.06 -21.87
CA ASP A 50 -30.99 -22.15 -22.59
C ASP A 50 -31.28 -20.79 -23.26
N SER A 51 -31.24 -20.79 -24.59
CA SER A 51 -31.45 -19.62 -25.44
C SER A 51 -32.88 -19.52 -25.97
N SER A 52 -33.88 -19.93 -25.20
CA SER A 52 -35.28 -19.84 -25.59
C SER A 52 -36.14 -19.06 -24.58
N ARG A 53 -36.01 -17.74 -24.56
CA ARG A 53 -37.16 -16.85 -24.25
C ARG A 53 -36.99 -15.44 -24.79
N THR A 54 -37.98 -15.09 -25.59
CA THR A 54 -38.11 -13.93 -26.45
C THR A 54 -38.40 -12.65 -25.69
N ARG A 55 -37.86 -11.56 -26.23
CA ARG A 55 -38.16 -10.16 -25.96
C ARG A 55 -39.63 -9.83 -26.28
N THR A 56 -40.50 -9.65 -25.29
CA THR A 56 -41.64 -8.70 -25.32
C THR A 56 -42.28 -8.60 -23.92
N GLU A 57 -42.93 -7.47 -23.64
CA GLU A 57 -43.84 -7.20 -22.49
C GLU A 57 -43.21 -6.73 -21.16
N TRP A 58 -42.87 -5.44 -21.12
CA TRP A 58 -42.96 -4.64 -19.89
C TRP A 58 -43.76 -3.35 -20.19
N ARG A 59 -45.08 -3.45 -20.08
CA ARG A 59 -46.00 -2.32 -19.83
C ARG A 59 -47.17 -2.83 -18.97
N ASP A 60 -47.56 -1.97 -18.02
CA ASP A 60 -48.73 -2.03 -17.11
C ASP A 60 -48.65 -3.11 -16.01
N ARG A 61 -48.74 -2.86 -14.69
CA ARG A 61 -49.27 -1.81 -13.77
C ARG A 61 -48.92 -2.28 -12.32
N PRO A 62 -49.34 -1.63 -11.20
CA PRO A 62 -49.42 -0.21 -10.87
C PRO A 62 -48.74 0.15 -9.52
N SER A 63 -48.55 1.45 -9.31
CA SER A 63 -48.11 2.13 -8.08
C SER A 63 -49.07 1.95 -6.89
N SER A 64 -48.54 1.58 -5.71
CA SER A 64 -49.25 1.67 -4.43
C SER A 64 -48.80 2.90 -3.65
N SER A 65 -49.74 3.83 -3.53
CA SER A 65 -49.70 5.07 -2.75
C SER A 65 -49.78 4.81 -1.24
N TYR A 66 -48.84 5.35 -0.46
CA TYR A 66 -49.02 5.51 0.98
C TYR A 66 -49.63 6.88 1.29
N GLY A 67 -50.86 6.85 1.82
CA GLY A 67 -51.67 8.00 2.18
C GLY A 67 -51.29 8.64 3.52
N ARG A 68 -51.54 9.94 3.60
CA ARG A 68 -51.49 10.80 4.80
C ARG A 68 -52.41 10.30 5.93
N PRO A 69 -52.06 10.58 7.20
CA PRO A 69 -53.05 10.70 8.27
C PRO A 69 -53.56 12.14 8.42
N ARG A 70 -54.86 12.22 8.70
CA ARG A 70 -55.70 13.41 8.87
C ARG A 70 -55.65 13.92 10.31
N ALA A 71 -55.92 15.21 10.49
CA ALA A 71 -55.82 15.95 11.75
C ALA A 71 -57.07 15.92 12.66
N THR A 72 -56.84 16.36 13.91
CA THR A 72 -57.73 16.96 14.94
C THR A 72 -58.34 16.03 16.02
N PRO A 73 -58.74 16.55 17.22
CA PRO A 73 -58.61 17.91 17.79
C PRO A 73 -58.01 18.01 19.22
N SER A 74 -57.56 19.22 19.60
CA SER A 74 -57.23 19.64 20.97
C SER A 74 -58.42 19.68 21.92
N PRO A 75 -58.18 19.62 23.24
CA PRO A 75 -58.94 20.38 24.21
C PRO A 75 -58.10 21.35 25.05
N ARG A 76 -58.66 22.55 25.15
CA ARG A 76 -58.47 23.69 26.07
C ARG A 76 -57.76 23.43 27.42
N ALA A 77 -56.86 24.33 27.75
CA ALA A 77 -56.45 24.69 29.11
C ALA A 77 -57.51 25.55 29.82
N PRO A 78 -57.50 25.59 31.16
CA PRO A 78 -57.82 26.79 31.92
C PRO A 78 -56.56 27.44 32.48
N ALA A 79 -56.52 28.77 32.36
CA ALA A 79 -55.58 29.67 33.01
C ALA A 79 -55.88 29.78 34.51
N SER A 80 -54.84 29.93 35.34
CA SER A 80 -54.93 30.64 36.63
C SER A 80 -53.56 31.19 37.00
N ALA A 81 -53.61 32.41 37.52
CA ALA A 81 -52.53 33.38 37.57
C ALA A 81 -51.72 33.36 38.87
N THR A 82 -50.46 33.76 38.73
CA THR A 82 -49.64 34.61 39.63
C THR A 82 -49.54 34.30 41.13
N ALA A 83 -48.34 33.92 41.56
CA ALA A 83 -47.62 34.52 42.70
C ALA A 83 -46.10 34.27 42.55
N PRO A 84 -45.22 35.25 42.83
CA PRO A 84 -43.78 35.04 42.75
C PRO A 84 -43.26 34.47 44.07
N VAL A 85 -42.56 33.34 44.03
CA VAL A 85 -41.82 32.81 45.18
C VAL A 85 -40.33 32.82 44.85
N ARG A 86 -39.58 33.40 45.79
CA ARG A 86 -38.16 33.69 45.77
C ARG A 86 -37.32 32.44 45.49
N LEU A 87 -36.26 32.63 44.71
CA LEU A 87 -35.17 31.67 44.56
C LEU A 87 -34.40 31.60 45.88
N ASP A 88 -34.65 30.56 46.68
CA ASP A 88 -33.68 30.09 47.66
C ASP A 88 -32.77 29.08 46.97
N SER A 89 -31.58 29.57 46.65
CA SER A 89 -30.41 28.78 46.30
C SER A 89 -30.03 27.88 47.47
N THR A 90 -30.18 26.57 47.32
CA THR A 90 -29.25 25.51 47.80
C THR A 90 -29.85 24.12 47.56
N ALA A 91 -28.98 23.15 47.31
CA ALA A 91 -29.25 21.71 47.22
C ALA A 91 -29.85 21.16 45.90
N MET A 92 -29.07 21.24 44.81
CA MET A 92 -29.20 20.30 43.69
C MET A 92 -28.05 19.28 43.77
N THR A 93 -28.30 18.23 44.56
CA THR A 93 -27.39 17.13 44.87
C THR A 93 -27.35 16.10 43.73
N HIS A 94 -26.14 15.90 43.20
CA HIS A 94 -25.52 14.61 42.85
C HIS A 94 -26.21 13.55 41.97
N ARG A 95 -27.37 13.78 41.34
CA ARG A 95 -28.07 12.72 40.56
C ARG A 95 -28.00 12.82 39.04
N HIS A 96 -27.45 13.89 38.47
CA HIS A 96 -27.32 14.02 37.00
C HIS A 96 -25.89 13.83 36.46
N ARG A 97 -24.89 13.60 37.34
CA ARG A 97 -23.51 13.35 36.91
C ARG A 97 -23.19 11.88 36.63
N MET A 98 -24.03 10.93 37.07
CA MET A 98 -23.78 9.50 36.83
C MET A 98 -24.40 8.93 35.54
N LEU A 99 -25.30 9.65 34.85
CA LEU A 99 -25.84 9.19 33.56
C LEU A 99 -25.10 9.72 32.33
N LEU A 100 -24.25 10.74 32.46
CA LEU A 100 -23.42 11.25 31.36
C LEU A 100 -22.04 10.55 31.26
N VAL A 101 -21.65 9.79 32.28
CA VAL A 101 -20.42 8.97 32.25
C VAL A 101 -20.68 7.59 31.63
N ALA A 102 -21.92 7.11 31.64
CA ALA A 102 -22.27 5.78 31.11
C ALA A 102 -22.54 5.74 29.59
N LEU A 103 -22.76 6.89 28.94
CA LEU A 103 -23.01 6.97 27.48
C LEU A 103 -21.76 7.35 26.66
N ALA A 104 -20.66 7.73 27.30
CA ALA A 104 -19.37 7.98 26.64
C ALA A 104 -18.47 6.71 26.57
N GLY A 105 -18.89 5.62 27.23
CA GLY A 105 -18.06 4.40 27.40
C GLY A 105 -18.32 3.28 26.39
N CYS A 106 -19.10 3.51 25.33
CA CYS A 106 -19.57 2.43 24.45
C CYS A 106 -19.32 2.67 22.96
N TRP A 107 -18.19 3.25 22.57
CA TRP A 107 -17.67 3.19 21.20
C TRP A 107 -16.14 3.31 21.20
N ILE A 108 -15.45 2.38 21.87
CA ILE A 108 -14.07 2.07 21.49
C ILE A 108 -14.02 0.56 21.25
N THR A 109 -14.56 0.15 20.12
CA THR A 109 -14.15 -1.11 19.50
C THR A 109 -12.69 -0.92 19.11
N GLN A 110 -11.80 -1.32 20.02
CA GLN A 110 -10.36 -1.40 19.78
C GLN A 110 -10.16 -2.49 18.73
N SER A 111 -10.24 -2.10 17.46
CA SER A 111 -9.76 -2.93 16.38
C SER A 111 -8.25 -2.99 16.54
N ALA A 112 -7.67 -4.18 16.45
CA ALA A 112 -6.24 -4.33 16.27
C ALA A 112 -5.92 -3.73 14.88
N LEU A 113 -5.37 -2.53 14.91
CA LEU A 113 -4.87 -1.75 13.78
C LEU A 113 -3.34 -1.80 13.87
N GLY A 114 -2.60 -1.42 12.83
CA GLY A 114 -1.15 -1.27 12.99
C GLY A 114 -0.76 -0.14 13.90
N TRP A 115 0.38 0.52 13.66
CA TRP A 115 0.64 1.74 14.42
C TRP A 115 -0.66 2.53 14.52
N ASP A 116 -1.15 2.81 15.74
CA ASP A 116 -2.44 3.49 15.84
C ASP A 116 -2.30 4.84 15.12
N ALA A 117 -3.41 5.50 14.79
CA ALA A 117 -3.43 6.71 13.95
C ALA A 117 -2.25 7.70 14.17
N PRO A 118 -1.79 7.98 15.42
CA PRO A 118 -0.58 8.77 15.64
C PRO A 118 0.69 8.27 14.95
N GLY A 119 1.01 6.98 14.99
CA GLY A 119 2.24 6.44 14.42
C GLY A 119 2.26 6.54 12.89
N HIS A 120 1.17 6.18 12.21
CA HIS A 120 1.05 6.39 10.75
C HIS A 120 1.21 7.86 10.35
N MET A 121 0.61 8.79 11.12
CA MET A 121 0.77 10.22 10.85
C MET A 121 2.21 10.70 11.06
N ILE A 122 2.89 10.22 12.11
CA ILE A 122 4.31 10.53 12.36
C ILE A 122 5.18 10.08 11.20
N VAL A 123 5.03 8.83 10.74
CA VAL A 123 5.77 8.28 9.60
C VAL A 123 5.54 9.13 8.34
N THR A 124 4.27 9.50 8.10
CA THR A 124 3.88 10.35 6.96
C THR A 124 4.59 11.70 6.99
N ASP A 125 4.59 12.40 8.12
CA ASP A 125 5.20 13.73 8.24
C ASP A 125 6.72 13.69 8.14
N LEU A 126 7.35 12.67 8.74
CA LEU A 126 8.78 12.42 8.59
C LEU A 126 9.14 12.21 7.12
N ALA A 127 8.35 11.44 6.37
CA ALA A 127 8.61 11.20 4.96
C ALA A 127 8.47 12.47 4.10
N ILE A 128 7.43 13.28 4.33
CA ILE A 128 7.22 14.54 3.59
C ILE A 128 8.43 15.48 3.75
N ASP A 129 8.97 15.55 4.96
CA ASP A 129 10.14 16.39 5.26
C ASP A 129 11.46 15.83 4.72
N ALA A 130 11.53 14.52 4.50
CA ALA A 130 12.70 13.88 3.92
C ALA A 130 12.79 14.08 2.40
N LEU A 131 11.67 14.36 1.73
CA LEU A 131 11.63 14.57 0.28
C LEU A 131 12.63 15.66 -0.17
N PRO A 132 13.36 15.47 -1.28
CA PRO A 132 14.37 16.39 -1.76
C PRO A 132 13.77 17.68 -2.34
N GLY A 133 14.61 18.69 -2.58
CA GLY A 133 14.18 20.00 -3.10
C GLY A 133 13.67 19.98 -4.55
N ASN A 134 14.08 18.99 -5.34
CA ASN A 134 13.61 18.77 -6.72
C ASN A 134 12.30 17.96 -6.79
N PHE A 135 11.76 17.47 -5.66
CA PHE A 135 10.43 16.88 -5.62
C PHE A 135 9.37 17.97 -5.81
N PRO A 136 8.26 17.74 -6.51
CA PRO A 136 7.28 18.78 -6.80
C PRO A 136 6.78 19.49 -5.53
N ALA A 137 7.05 20.79 -5.43
CA ALA A 137 6.82 21.58 -4.21
C ALA A 137 5.36 21.58 -3.76
N TRP A 138 4.41 21.40 -4.70
CA TRP A 138 2.99 21.35 -4.38
C TRP A 138 2.61 20.17 -3.47
N VAL A 139 3.37 19.08 -3.48
CA VAL A 139 3.15 17.91 -2.61
C VAL A 139 3.40 18.24 -1.14
N LYS A 140 4.33 19.17 -0.86
CA LYS A 140 4.72 19.57 0.51
C LYS A 140 3.85 20.68 1.09
N ARG A 141 2.87 21.18 0.34
CA ARG A 141 1.96 22.23 0.83
C ARG A 141 1.12 21.70 1.99
N GLU A 142 0.76 22.58 2.91
CA GLU A 142 0.11 22.19 4.16
C GLU A 142 -1.21 21.44 3.93
N GLU A 143 -2.00 21.85 2.93
CA GLU A 143 -3.23 21.15 2.57
C GLU A 143 -2.98 19.73 2.05
N ARG A 144 -1.85 19.49 1.37
CA ARG A 144 -1.46 18.17 0.87
C ARG A 144 -0.89 17.31 2.00
N ARG A 145 -0.10 17.90 2.90
CA ARG A 145 0.33 17.25 4.14
C ARG A 145 -0.86 16.76 4.96
N ALA A 146 -1.85 17.63 5.21
CA ALA A 146 -3.05 17.26 5.94
C ALA A 146 -3.82 16.11 5.26
N ARG A 147 -3.92 16.13 3.92
CA ARG A 147 -4.55 15.03 3.17
C ARG A 147 -3.75 13.73 3.25
N LEU A 148 -2.43 13.76 3.12
CA LEU A 148 -1.57 12.57 3.26
C LEU A 148 -1.70 11.96 4.65
N ARG A 149 -1.69 12.79 5.72
CA ARG A 149 -1.92 12.34 7.10
C ARG A 149 -3.30 11.73 7.31
N TYR A 150 -4.33 12.31 6.70
CA TYR A 150 -5.67 11.73 6.77
C TYR A 150 -5.70 10.34 6.12
N LEU A 151 -5.06 10.21 4.97
CA LEU A 151 -5.05 9.00 4.16
C LEU A 151 -4.17 7.87 4.69
N SER A 152 -3.15 8.18 5.48
CA SER A 152 -2.28 7.16 6.08
C SER A 152 -2.95 6.30 7.15
N VAL A 153 -4.19 6.62 7.51
CA VAL A 153 -5.02 5.83 8.44
C VAL A 153 -6.26 5.29 7.72
N GLU A 154 -6.39 5.54 6.41
CA GLU A 154 -7.59 5.18 5.66
C GLU A 154 -7.81 3.65 5.56
N PRO A 155 -6.78 2.82 5.31
CA PRO A 155 -6.97 1.37 5.27
C PRO A 155 -7.49 0.76 6.58
N ASP A 156 -7.14 1.34 7.72
CA ASP A 156 -7.70 0.94 9.01
C ASP A 156 -9.18 1.28 9.15
N ARG A 157 -9.60 2.44 8.63
CA ARG A 157 -11.00 2.87 8.69
C ARG A 157 -11.91 1.95 7.87
N TRP A 158 -11.40 1.32 6.82
CA TRP A 158 -12.17 0.37 6.00
C TRP A 158 -12.74 -0.80 6.81
N ARG A 159 -12.08 -1.18 7.92
CA ARG A 159 -12.56 -2.21 8.85
C ARG A 159 -13.91 -1.85 9.49
N GLY A 160 -14.27 -0.57 9.54
CA GLY A 160 -15.55 -0.09 10.07
C GLY A 160 -16.77 -0.44 9.20
N GLN A 161 -16.58 -0.88 7.96
CA GLN A 161 -17.68 -1.22 7.04
C GLN A 161 -18.24 -2.65 7.27
N ASP A 162 -17.57 -3.49 8.08
CA ASP A 162 -17.91 -4.90 8.35
C ASP A 162 -18.38 -5.70 7.12
N ALA A 163 -17.68 -5.52 6.00
CA ALA A 163 -17.95 -6.22 4.75
C ALA A 163 -16.92 -7.33 4.54
N PRO A 164 -17.29 -8.63 4.54
CA PRO A 164 -16.34 -9.73 4.38
C PRO A 164 -15.47 -9.62 3.13
N VAL A 165 -16.02 -9.13 2.02
CA VAL A 165 -15.27 -8.92 0.76
C VAL A 165 -14.21 -7.83 0.87
N LEU A 166 -14.42 -6.82 1.72
CA LEU A 166 -13.43 -5.79 1.98
C LEU A 166 -12.40 -6.27 3.00
N ASN A 167 -12.83 -7.00 4.04
CA ASN A 167 -11.93 -7.64 5.00
C ASN A 167 -11.01 -8.66 4.31
N HIS A 168 -11.52 -9.40 3.33
CA HIS A 168 -10.78 -10.38 2.54
C HIS A 168 -9.52 -9.79 1.90
N ILE A 169 -9.60 -8.56 1.39
CA ILE A 169 -8.48 -7.89 0.75
C ILE A 169 -7.69 -7.03 1.74
N ASN A 170 -8.39 -6.31 2.63
CA ASN A 170 -7.74 -5.34 3.50
C ASN A 170 -7.04 -6.02 4.68
N GLY A 171 -7.63 -7.04 5.30
CA GLY A 171 -7.06 -7.69 6.48
C GLY A 171 -5.64 -8.21 6.23
N PRO A 172 -5.43 -9.08 5.23
CA PRO A 172 -4.10 -9.62 4.92
C PRO A 172 -3.08 -8.58 4.46
N ASP A 173 -3.51 -7.46 3.86
CA ASP A 173 -2.60 -6.43 3.35
C ASP A 173 -1.86 -5.67 4.48
N HIS A 174 -2.26 -5.84 5.74
CA HIS A 174 -1.68 -5.12 6.90
C HIS A 174 -0.50 -5.84 7.55
N TYR A 175 -0.27 -7.11 7.25
CA TYR A 175 0.75 -7.91 7.93
C TYR A 175 1.43 -8.91 7.00
N PHE A 176 2.50 -9.50 7.50
CA PHE A 176 3.19 -10.61 6.86
C PHE A 176 3.91 -11.49 7.87
N ASP A 177 3.36 -12.68 8.14
CA ASP A 177 3.89 -13.65 9.09
C ASP A 177 5.09 -14.39 8.48
N VAL A 178 6.28 -13.82 8.66
CA VAL A 178 7.51 -14.29 7.98
C VAL A 178 7.86 -15.72 8.34
N GLU A 179 7.58 -16.15 9.57
CA GLU A 179 7.88 -17.52 10.03
C GLU A 179 7.09 -18.58 9.25
N ASP A 180 5.89 -18.25 8.77
CA ASP A 180 5.02 -19.20 8.08
C ASP A 180 5.51 -19.51 6.65
N LEU A 181 6.39 -18.66 6.08
CA LEU A 181 6.96 -18.87 4.74
C LEU A 181 7.72 -20.19 4.60
N ALA A 182 8.38 -20.62 5.66
CA ALA A 182 9.18 -21.84 5.66
C ALA A 182 8.33 -23.08 5.35
N GLU A 183 7.07 -23.09 5.80
CA GLU A 183 6.13 -24.19 5.51
C GLU A 183 5.81 -24.30 4.02
N PHE A 184 5.87 -23.18 3.30
CA PHE A 184 5.66 -23.09 1.85
C PHE A 184 6.96 -23.20 1.04
N GLY A 185 8.11 -23.42 1.69
CA GLY A 185 9.42 -23.46 1.04
C GLY A 185 9.86 -22.10 0.48
N LEU A 186 9.41 -21.01 1.10
CA LEU A 186 9.72 -19.64 0.71
C LEU A 186 10.59 -18.96 1.77
N SER A 187 11.20 -17.85 1.39
CA SER A 187 11.78 -16.86 2.30
C SER A 187 11.50 -15.45 1.78
N LEU A 188 11.66 -14.43 2.62
CA LEU A 188 11.43 -13.03 2.24
C LEU A 188 12.17 -12.61 0.95
N HIS A 189 13.41 -13.07 0.78
CA HIS A 189 14.22 -12.75 -0.40
C HIS A 189 13.92 -13.60 -1.64
N HIS A 190 13.07 -14.62 -1.52
CA HIS A 190 12.67 -15.52 -2.61
C HIS A 190 11.15 -15.58 -2.76
N LEU A 191 10.47 -14.45 -2.54
CA LEU A 191 9.03 -14.34 -2.77
C LEU A 191 8.70 -14.22 -4.26
N PRO A 192 7.64 -14.89 -4.73
CA PRO A 192 7.06 -14.59 -6.04
C PRO A 192 6.69 -13.11 -6.12
N ARG A 193 7.10 -12.44 -7.20
CA ARG A 193 6.87 -11.00 -7.36
C ARG A 193 5.39 -10.66 -7.43
N PHE A 194 4.60 -11.48 -8.13
CA PHE A 194 3.19 -11.19 -8.35
C PHE A 194 2.31 -11.84 -7.29
N ARG A 195 1.38 -11.06 -6.71
CA ARG A 195 0.45 -11.52 -5.67
C ARG A 195 -0.24 -12.82 -6.08
N ASN A 196 -0.75 -12.90 -7.30
CA ASN A 196 -1.45 -14.10 -7.76
C ASN A 196 -0.54 -15.33 -7.87
N GLN A 197 0.73 -15.15 -8.30
CA GLN A 197 1.70 -16.27 -8.31
C GLN A 197 2.01 -16.76 -6.90
N PHE A 198 2.05 -15.85 -5.93
CA PHE A 198 2.19 -16.23 -4.53
C PHE A 198 0.99 -17.05 -4.06
N ILE A 199 -0.24 -16.60 -4.33
CA ILE A 199 -1.46 -17.36 -3.99
C ILE A 199 -1.47 -18.75 -4.65
N GLU A 200 -1.16 -18.83 -5.95
CA GLU A 200 -1.04 -20.09 -6.67
C GLU A 200 0.03 -21.02 -6.06
N HIS A 201 1.16 -20.46 -5.63
CA HIS A 201 2.21 -21.22 -4.95
C HIS A 201 1.73 -21.80 -3.62
N LEU A 202 1.07 -20.99 -2.78
CA LEU A 202 0.53 -21.45 -1.49
C LEU A 202 -0.44 -22.61 -1.69
N GLU A 203 -1.36 -22.49 -2.64
CA GLU A 203 -2.34 -23.53 -2.94
C GLU A 203 -1.66 -24.80 -3.46
N ALA A 204 -0.71 -24.66 -4.39
CA ALA A 204 0.05 -25.79 -4.90
C ALA A 204 0.80 -26.55 -3.79
N GLN A 205 1.33 -25.86 -2.78
CA GLN A 205 1.97 -26.51 -1.63
C GLN A 205 0.97 -27.25 -0.74
N ARG A 206 -0.21 -26.67 -0.50
CA ARG A 206 -1.28 -27.33 0.28
C ARG A 206 -1.76 -28.61 -0.38
N VAL A 207 -2.05 -28.56 -1.68
CA VAL A 207 -2.50 -29.72 -2.46
C VAL A 207 -1.45 -30.83 -2.47
N ARG A 208 -0.15 -30.48 -2.55
CA ARG A 208 0.96 -31.45 -2.54
C ARG A 208 1.25 -32.04 -1.16
N ASN A 209 0.91 -31.33 -0.09
CA ASN A 209 1.25 -31.70 1.28
C ASN A 209 0.01 -31.63 2.21
N PRO A 210 -1.08 -32.36 1.92
CA PRO A 210 -2.34 -32.22 2.66
C PRO A 210 -2.21 -32.54 4.16
N ASP A 211 -1.24 -33.37 4.55
CA ASP A 211 -1.00 -33.72 5.95
C ASP A 211 -0.25 -32.62 6.73
N ARG A 212 0.41 -31.68 6.04
CA ARG A 212 1.16 -30.58 6.68
C ARG A 212 0.31 -29.36 6.96
N PHE A 213 -0.77 -29.17 6.20
CA PHE A 213 -1.62 -27.99 6.30
C PHE A 213 -3.00 -28.38 6.81
N ALA A 214 -3.50 -27.67 7.81
CA ALA A 214 -4.87 -27.87 8.28
C ALA A 214 -5.86 -27.60 7.13
N ALA A 215 -6.88 -28.45 7.03
CA ALA A 215 -7.97 -28.21 6.09
C ALA A 215 -8.64 -26.87 6.39
N THR A 216 -8.92 -26.10 5.34
CA THR A 216 -9.65 -24.84 5.45
C THR A 216 -11.00 -25.11 6.11
N GLN A 217 -11.37 -24.25 7.07
CA GLN A 217 -12.64 -24.30 7.80
C GLN A 217 -13.40 -23.01 7.48
N PRO A 218 -14.16 -22.97 6.35
CA PRO A 218 -14.83 -21.75 5.89
C PRO A 218 -15.77 -21.12 6.93
N GLU A 219 -16.36 -21.94 7.79
CA GLU A 219 -17.21 -21.50 8.90
C GLU A 219 -16.45 -20.72 9.99
N LYS A 220 -15.12 -20.90 10.07
CA LYS A 220 -14.23 -20.19 11.00
C LYS A 220 -13.39 -19.10 10.32
N ASP A 221 -13.49 -18.97 9.01
CA ASP A 221 -12.74 -18.01 8.17
C ASP A 221 -13.66 -17.38 7.13
N ARG A 222 -14.66 -16.61 7.60
CA ARG A 222 -15.76 -16.11 6.75
C ARG A 222 -15.29 -15.21 5.60
N ASP A 223 -14.14 -14.56 5.76
CA ASP A 223 -13.53 -13.64 4.82
C ASP A 223 -12.29 -14.23 4.16
N TYR A 224 -12.01 -15.52 4.37
CA TYR A 224 -10.96 -16.28 3.69
C TYR A 224 -9.54 -15.71 3.88
N THR A 225 -9.30 -15.07 5.03
CA THR A 225 -8.06 -14.34 5.33
C THR A 225 -6.99 -15.23 5.96
N ARG A 226 -7.39 -16.35 6.57
CA ARG A 226 -6.45 -17.30 7.23
C ARG A 226 -5.73 -18.22 6.25
N SER A 227 -6.07 -18.13 4.98
CA SER A 227 -5.46 -18.91 3.89
C SER A 227 -4.17 -18.30 3.35
N VAL A 228 -3.66 -17.21 3.94
CA VAL A 228 -2.41 -16.56 3.55
C VAL A 228 -1.65 -16.08 4.79
N PRO A 229 -0.31 -16.09 4.79
CA PRO A 229 0.49 -15.55 5.90
C PRO A 229 0.56 -14.01 5.84
N GLY A 230 -0.47 -13.34 5.32
CA GLY A 230 -0.45 -11.91 5.01
C GLY A 230 0.01 -11.59 3.58
N LEU A 231 -0.22 -10.35 3.17
CA LEU A 231 -0.04 -9.83 1.81
C LEU A 231 0.61 -8.43 1.75
N LEU A 232 1.10 -7.92 2.89
CA LEU A 232 1.75 -6.61 3.00
C LEU A 232 2.84 -6.33 1.94
N PRO A 233 3.73 -7.28 1.56
CA PRO A 233 4.75 -7.03 0.53
C PRO A 233 4.14 -6.58 -0.81
N TRP A 234 3.03 -7.21 -1.22
CA TRP A 234 2.35 -6.87 -2.47
C TRP A 234 1.52 -5.61 -2.35
N ALA A 235 0.93 -5.31 -1.19
CA ALA A 235 0.26 -4.02 -0.97
C ALA A 235 1.22 -2.85 -1.20
N VAL A 236 2.46 -2.96 -0.69
CA VAL A 236 3.55 -1.99 -0.90
C VAL A 236 3.96 -1.91 -2.38
N GLU A 237 4.30 -3.03 -3.02
CA GLU A 237 4.73 -3.08 -4.44
C GLU A 237 3.66 -2.51 -5.37
N GLU A 238 2.40 -2.92 -5.20
CA GLU A 238 1.30 -2.48 -6.06
C GLU A 238 1.02 -0.99 -5.91
N LEU A 239 1.05 -0.45 -4.68
CA LEU A 239 0.85 0.98 -4.46
C LEU A 239 2.02 1.81 -4.97
N ARG A 240 3.26 1.33 -4.81
CA ARG A 240 4.45 1.94 -5.41
C ARG A 240 4.27 2.13 -6.92
N TRP A 241 3.77 1.11 -7.64
CA TRP A 241 3.53 1.23 -9.08
C TRP A 241 2.27 2.04 -9.44
N LYS A 242 1.22 2.05 -8.60
CA LYS A 242 0.07 2.96 -8.77
C LYS A 242 0.48 4.43 -8.63
N ILE A 243 1.41 4.75 -7.74
CA ILE A 243 1.99 6.09 -7.60
C ILE A 243 2.76 6.46 -8.88
N ALA A 244 3.63 5.57 -9.39
CA ALA A 244 4.38 5.80 -10.64
C ALA A 244 3.45 6.01 -11.85
N SER A 245 2.35 5.26 -11.93
CA SER A 245 1.32 5.44 -12.95
C SER A 245 0.59 6.79 -12.82
N SER A 246 0.32 7.23 -11.59
CA SER A 246 -0.33 8.52 -11.34
C SER A 246 0.59 9.69 -11.74
N TRP A 247 1.89 9.59 -11.45
CA TRP A 247 2.89 10.54 -11.93
C TRP A 247 3.03 10.53 -13.46
N THR A 248 2.99 9.36 -14.09
CA THR A 248 3.03 9.21 -15.56
C THR A 248 1.86 9.93 -16.21
N THR A 249 0.67 9.82 -15.61
CA THR A 249 -0.53 10.54 -16.06
C THR A 249 -0.32 12.06 -15.95
N LEU A 250 0.12 12.55 -14.80
CA LEU A 250 0.36 13.99 -14.59
C LEU A 250 1.42 14.53 -15.57
N ARG A 251 2.56 13.85 -15.73
CA ARG A 251 3.61 14.28 -16.66
C ARG A 251 3.12 14.36 -18.11
N THR A 252 2.28 13.41 -18.52
CA THR A 252 1.71 13.39 -19.87
C THR A 252 0.72 14.54 -20.07
N LEU A 253 -0.08 14.86 -19.06
CA LEU A 253 -0.95 16.05 -19.08
C LEU A 253 -0.15 17.35 -19.10
N GLU A 254 0.90 17.46 -18.27
CA GLU A 254 1.78 18.64 -18.23
C GLU A 254 2.53 18.87 -19.55
N LYS A 255 2.98 17.79 -20.22
CA LYS A 255 3.55 17.86 -21.58
C LYS A 255 2.55 18.42 -22.60
N ASN A 256 1.26 18.12 -22.44
CA ASN A 256 0.18 18.54 -23.32
C ASN A 256 -0.68 19.65 -22.69
N ALA A 257 -0.05 20.55 -21.91
CA ALA A 257 -0.75 21.61 -21.19
C ALA A 257 -1.53 22.60 -22.08
N ASP A 258 -1.27 22.61 -23.39
CA ASP A 258 -2.04 23.38 -24.38
C ASP A 258 -3.45 22.82 -24.62
N VAL A 259 -3.68 21.54 -24.31
CA VAL A 259 -4.97 20.85 -24.50
C VAL A 259 -5.48 20.10 -23.26
N ALA A 260 -4.65 19.98 -22.22
CA ALA A 260 -5.06 19.48 -20.91
C ALA A 260 -5.79 20.59 -20.14
N THR A 261 -6.91 20.24 -19.51
CA THR A 261 -7.66 21.18 -18.66
C THR A 261 -7.02 21.29 -17.28
N SER A 262 -7.28 22.41 -16.58
CA SER A 262 -6.87 22.57 -15.18
C SER A 262 -7.47 21.49 -14.27
N ALA A 263 -8.73 21.11 -14.53
CA ALA A 263 -9.41 20.05 -13.77
C ALA A 263 -8.74 18.68 -13.94
N GLU A 264 -8.26 18.34 -15.14
CA GLU A 264 -7.50 17.08 -15.37
C GLU A 264 -6.16 17.08 -14.62
N LEU A 265 -5.44 18.21 -14.64
CA LEU A 265 -4.19 18.36 -13.90
C LEU A 265 -4.42 18.23 -12.38
N ASP A 266 -5.47 18.87 -11.86
CA ASP A 266 -5.79 18.81 -10.44
C ASP A 266 -6.26 17.41 -10.02
N ALA A 267 -7.09 16.75 -10.81
CA ALA A 267 -7.48 15.36 -10.57
C ALA A 267 -6.27 14.39 -10.59
N ALA A 268 -5.32 14.59 -11.52
CA ALA A 268 -4.10 13.80 -11.56
C ALA A 268 -3.22 14.01 -10.31
N ARG A 269 -3.10 15.26 -9.82
CA ARG A 269 -2.41 15.57 -8.55
C ARG A 269 -3.11 14.93 -7.36
N ASP A 270 -4.44 14.94 -7.32
CA ASP A 270 -5.21 14.33 -6.25
C ASP A 270 -5.04 12.81 -6.22
N ASN A 271 -5.01 12.14 -7.38
CA ASN A 271 -4.72 10.70 -7.47
C ASN A 271 -3.33 10.35 -6.96
N ILE A 272 -2.31 11.18 -7.23
CA ILE A 272 -0.97 11.00 -6.68
C ILE A 272 -1.03 11.05 -5.15
N ILE A 273 -1.67 12.07 -4.58
CA ILE A 273 -1.79 12.22 -3.12
C ILE A 273 -2.58 11.07 -2.50
N GLN A 274 -3.63 10.59 -3.18
CA GLN A 274 -4.41 9.44 -2.75
C GLN A 274 -3.53 8.19 -2.61
N HIS A 275 -2.81 7.82 -3.65
CA HIS A 275 -1.96 6.62 -3.63
C HIS A 275 -0.75 6.77 -2.69
N MET A 276 -0.13 7.96 -2.64
CA MET A 276 0.96 8.24 -1.68
C MET A 276 0.49 8.07 -0.23
N GLY A 277 -0.70 8.58 0.09
CA GLY A 277 -1.29 8.47 1.42
C GLY A 277 -1.62 7.02 1.79
N LEU A 278 -2.18 6.24 0.86
CA LEU A 278 -2.43 4.81 1.09
C LEU A 278 -1.13 4.01 1.29
N LEU A 279 -0.09 4.28 0.50
CA LEU A 279 1.21 3.62 0.70
C LEU A 279 1.81 3.96 2.07
N SER A 280 1.62 5.20 2.55
CA SER A 280 2.10 5.62 3.87
C SER A 280 1.61 4.71 5.00
N HIS A 281 0.37 4.24 4.90
CA HIS A 281 -0.21 3.29 5.85
C HIS A 281 0.62 2.01 5.91
N PHE A 282 0.78 1.32 4.77
CA PHE A 282 1.45 0.03 4.70
C PHE A 282 2.96 0.11 5.00
N ILE A 283 3.62 1.24 4.73
CA ILE A 283 5.01 1.44 5.20
C ILE A 283 5.06 1.66 6.71
N GLY A 284 4.03 2.26 7.30
CA GLY A 284 3.84 2.28 8.75
C GLY A 284 3.77 0.85 9.29
N ASP A 285 2.84 0.04 8.80
CA ASP A 285 2.68 -1.37 9.22
C ASP A 285 3.97 -2.15 9.07
N ALA A 286 4.63 -2.05 7.91
CA ALA A 286 5.90 -2.70 7.65
C ALA A 286 7.00 -2.35 8.65
N ALA A 287 6.92 -1.20 9.32
CA ALA A 287 7.89 -0.77 10.32
C ALA A 287 7.50 -1.15 11.76
N GLN A 288 6.29 -1.65 11.99
CA GLN A 288 5.85 -2.20 13.27
C GLN A 288 6.29 -3.68 13.31
N PRO A 289 7.26 -4.08 14.17
CA PRO A 289 7.81 -5.43 14.13
C PRO A 289 6.76 -6.55 14.28
N LEU A 290 5.72 -6.34 15.09
CA LEU A 290 4.63 -7.29 15.30
C LEU A 290 3.72 -7.46 14.06
N HIS A 291 3.80 -6.60 13.04
CA HIS A 291 3.13 -6.83 11.75
C HIS A 291 3.90 -7.79 10.85
N MET A 292 5.10 -8.20 11.25
CA MET A 292 5.98 -9.07 10.48
C MET A 292 6.07 -10.49 11.06
N THR A 293 5.17 -10.88 11.97
CA THR A 293 5.28 -12.14 12.71
C THR A 293 3.93 -12.73 13.12
N ARG A 294 3.84 -14.06 13.04
CA ARG A 294 2.71 -14.81 13.61
C ARG A 294 2.56 -14.61 15.12
N HIS A 295 3.60 -14.12 15.80
CA HIS A 295 3.61 -13.83 17.23
C HIS A 295 2.93 -12.49 17.59
N HIS A 296 2.33 -11.78 16.65
CA HIS A 296 1.77 -10.43 16.83
C HIS A 296 1.01 -10.21 18.16
N HIS A 297 0.04 -11.06 18.51
CA HIS A 297 -0.72 -11.01 19.77
C HIS A 297 -0.04 -11.71 20.96
N GLY A 298 1.28 -11.62 21.07
CA GLY A 298 2.05 -12.36 22.08
C GLY A 298 2.55 -13.71 21.56
N TRP A 299 3.61 -14.21 22.19
CA TRP A 299 4.34 -15.37 21.71
C TRP A 299 3.45 -16.62 21.63
N VAL A 300 3.58 -17.38 20.55
CA VAL A 300 2.82 -18.62 20.30
C VAL A 300 3.75 -19.78 20.02
N GLY A 301 3.34 -21.00 20.40
CA GLY A 301 4.17 -22.20 20.25
C GLY A 301 5.30 -22.28 21.30
N GLU A 302 6.40 -22.94 20.92
CA GLU A 302 7.56 -23.11 21.81
C GLU A 302 8.13 -21.76 22.24
N ASN A 303 8.30 -21.56 23.55
CA ASN A 303 8.73 -20.30 24.14
C ASN A 303 9.89 -20.50 25.14
N PRO A 304 11.05 -21.03 24.70
CA PRO A 304 12.17 -21.34 25.59
C PRO A 304 12.76 -20.08 26.25
N ARG A 305 12.57 -18.91 25.63
CA ARG A 305 13.01 -17.61 26.15
C ARG A 305 11.99 -16.97 27.07
N GLY A 306 10.81 -17.55 27.29
CA GLY A 306 9.81 -17.03 28.22
C GLY A 306 9.35 -15.60 27.90
N TYR A 307 9.13 -15.31 26.63
CA TYR A 307 8.55 -14.04 26.18
C TYR A 307 7.07 -13.95 26.54
N THR A 308 6.53 -12.72 26.61
CA THR A 308 5.11 -12.53 26.93
C THR A 308 4.18 -13.24 25.96
N THR A 309 3.12 -13.81 26.52
CA THR A 309 2.00 -14.44 25.80
C THR A 309 0.73 -13.60 25.92
N ASP A 310 0.85 -12.36 26.42
CA ASP A 310 -0.29 -11.45 26.57
C ASP A 310 -0.86 -11.08 25.19
N ARG A 311 -2.13 -11.45 24.99
CA ARG A 311 -2.90 -11.17 23.77
C ARG A 311 -3.05 -9.69 23.45
N LYS A 312 -2.76 -8.80 24.41
CA LYS A 312 -2.81 -7.35 24.25
C LYS A 312 -1.47 -6.75 23.81
N PHE A 313 -0.41 -7.54 23.67
CA PHE A 313 0.92 -7.00 23.39
C PHE A 313 0.98 -6.22 22.06
N HIS A 314 0.34 -6.74 21.00
CA HIS A 314 0.18 -6.04 19.72
C HIS A 314 -0.34 -4.62 19.90
N GLN A 315 -1.56 -4.52 20.44
CA GLN A 315 -2.26 -3.27 20.65
C GLN A 315 -1.50 -2.31 21.57
N TYR A 316 -0.76 -2.86 22.53
CA TYR A 316 0.10 -2.07 23.41
C TYR A 316 1.21 -1.37 22.61
N ILE A 317 1.84 -2.07 21.66
CA ILE A 317 2.89 -1.52 20.78
C ILE A 317 2.33 -0.55 19.74
N ASP A 318 1.14 -0.80 19.21
CA ASP A 318 0.55 0.06 18.18
C ASP A 318 0.28 1.49 18.67
N GLY A 319 -0.30 1.63 19.86
CA GLY A 319 -0.76 2.93 20.36
C GLY A 319 -0.23 3.29 21.74
N THR A 320 -0.31 2.34 22.67
CA THR A 320 -0.05 2.66 24.10
C THR A 320 1.40 3.04 24.32
N ILE A 321 2.35 2.37 23.67
CA ILE A 321 3.78 2.65 23.83
C ILE A 321 4.17 4.01 23.21
N ILE A 322 3.56 4.39 22.08
CA ILE A 322 3.75 5.71 21.45
C ILE A 322 3.31 6.81 22.42
N ALA A 323 2.11 6.67 22.98
CA ALA A 323 1.55 7.62 23.94
C ALA A 323 2.39 7.69 25.23
N HIS A 324 2.80 6.53 25.77
CA HIS A 324 3.66 6.43 26.95
C HIS A 324 4.99 7.20 26.75
N HIS A 325 5.63 7.01 25.60
CA HIS A 325 6.89 7.69 25.28
C HIS A 325 6.73 9.13 24.79
N GLN A 326 5.50 9.61 24.63
CA GLN A 326 5.15 10.92 24.10
C GLN A 326 5.79 11.16 22.73
N LEU A 327 5.80 10.12 21.89
CA LEU A 327 6.34 10.21 20.54
C LEU A 327 5.37 10.98 19.66
N THR A 328 5.90 12.05 19.08
CA THR A 328 5.21 12.93 18.14
C THR A 328 6.15 13.27 16.99
N TYR A 329 5.61 13.78 15.89
CA TYR A 329 6.45 14.29 14.79
C TYR A 329 7.45 15.34 15.31
N GLU A 330 7.02 16.29 16.15
CA GLU A 330 7.92 17.31 16.71
C GLU A 330 9.04 16.71 17.56
N SER A 331 8.79 15.63 18.28
CA SER A 331 9.83 14.96 19.08
C SER A 331 10.88 14.23 18.22
N LEU A 332 10.57 13.91 16.96
CA LEU A 332 11.42 13.10 16.08
C LEU A 332 12.01 13.86 14.89
N ARG A 333 11.40 14.96 14.45
CA ARG A 333 11.77 15.68 13.21
C ARG A 333 13.25 16.08 13.13
N ALA A 334 13.89 16.38 14.26
CA ALA A 334 15.30 16.76 14.30
C ALA A 334 16.25 15.56 14.06
N ARG A 335 15.75 14.33 14.29
CA ARG A 335 16.47 13.07 14.06
C ARG A 335 16.04 12.39 12.75
N ARG A 336 15.21 13.04 11.93
CA ARG A 336 14.73 12.50 10.66
C ARG A 336 15.91 12.01 9.82
N LEU A 337 15.77 10.80 9.32
CA LEU A 337 16.76 10.18 8.44
C LEU A 337 16.61 10.71 7.00
N PRO A 338 17.69 10.70 6.19
CA PRO A 338 17.57 10.94 4.76
C PRO A 338 16.70 9.86 4.10
N PRO A 339 16.09 10.13 2.93
CA PRO A 339 15.38 9.10 2.19
C PRO A 339 16.25 7.87 1.94
N ALA A 340 15.69 6.69 2.14
CA ALA A 340 16.33 5.45 1.72
C ALA A 340 16.39 5.39 0.18
N SER A 341 17.39 4.70 -0.36
CA SER A 341 17.52 4.49 -1.79
C SER A 341 16.66 3.30 -2.23
N PHE A 342 15.87 3.48 -3.27
CA PHE A 342 15.13 2.43 -3.97
C PHE A 342 15.36 2.61 -5.47
N ASP A 343 15.50 1.50 -6.21
CA ASP A 343 15.70 1.57 -7.66
C ASP A 343 14.36 1.92 -8.34
N PRO A 344 14.29 3.02 -9.13
CA PRO A 344 13.08 3.40 -9.85
C PRO A 344 12.59 2.36 -10.87
N GLN A 345 13.45 1.45 -11.33
CA GLN A 345 13.09 0.42 -12.30
C GLN A 345 12.69 -0.89 -11.63
N ASP A 346 13.42 -1.32 -10.59
CA ASP A 346 13.12 -2.55 -9.88
C ASP A 346 13.62 -2.57 -8.43
N ASP A 347 12.70 -2.30 -7.50
CA ASP A 347 12.94 -2.19 -6.06
C ASP A 347 12.45 -3.41 -5.25
N TRP A 348 12.02 -4.50 -5.90
CA TRP A 348 11.42 -5.65 -5.20
C TRP A 348 12.35 -6.28 -4.14
N SER A 349 13.63 -6.46 -4.47
CA SER A 349 14.62 -6.99 -3.52
C SER A 349 14.90 -6.02 -2.37
N GLN A 350 14.78 -4.72 -2.61
CA GLN A 350 14.97 -3.66 -1.61
C GLN A 350 13.75 -3.56 -0.67
N ILE A 351 12.54 -3.79 -1.19
CA ILE A 351 11.32 -3.95 -0.39
C ILE A 351 11.45 -5.19 0.50
N ALA A 352 11.88 -6.34 -0.03
CA ALA A 352 12.10 -7.54 0.76
C ALA A 352 13.12 -7.33 1.90
N GLU A 353 14.25 -6.66 1.61
CA GLU A 353 15.27 -6.34 2.62
C GLU A 353 14.75 -5.31 3.65
N MET A 354 13.92 -4.34 3.25
CA MET A 354 13.24 -3.43 4.20
C MET A 354 12.36 -4.21 5.19
N LEU A 355 11.57 -5.16 4.69
CA LEU A 355 10.70 -5.99 5.51
C LEU A 355 11.50 -6.93 6.42
N ASP A 356 12.59 -7.52 5.92
CA ASP A 356 13.48 -8.37 6.72
C ASP A 356 14.14 -7.60 7.87
N ARG A 357 14.58 -6.35 7.61
CA ARG A 357 15.08 -5.47 8.69
C ARG A 357 14.03 -5.15 9.76
N SER A 358 12.74 -5.15 9.42
CA SER A 358 11.66 -4.99 10.40
C SER A 358 11.41 -6.28 11.16
N PHE A 359 11.37 -7.42 10.47
CA PHE A 359 11.22 -8.74 11.07
C PHE A 359 12.32 -9.05 12.10
N ARG A 360 13.59 -8.72 11.79
CA ARG A 360 14.72 -8.87 12.72
C ARG A 360 14.56 -8.07 14.04
N LYS A 361 13.62 -7.11 14.11
CA LYS A 361 13.30 -6.34 15.32
C LYS A 361 12.28 -7.02 16.23
N VAL A 362 11.63 -8.12 15.80
CA VAL A 362 10.64 -8.85 16.61
C VAL A 362 11.23 -9.36 17.92
N GLU A 363 12.29 -10.17 17.88
CA GLU A 363 12.89 -10.70 19.09
C GLU A 363 13.48 -9.63 20.02
N PRO A 364 14.19 -8.59 19.52
CA PRO A 364 14.58 -7.45 20.34
C PRO A 364 13.40 -6.74 21.05
N LEU A 365 12.26 -6.58 20.38
CA LEU A 365 11.06 -5.99 20.98
C LEU A 365 10.53 -6.85 22.14
N TYR A 366 10.45 -8.16 21.96
CA TYR A 366 10.08 -9.10 23.02
C TYR A 366 11.09 -9.13 24.17
N ALA A 367 12.39 -8.99 23.87
CA ALA A 367 13.43 -8.92 24.89
C ALA A 367 13.29 -7.67 25.75
N LEU A 368 12.99 -6.51 25.14
CA LEU A 368 12.71 -5.26 25.85
C LEU A 368 11.45 -5.34 26.72
N GLU A 369 10.41 -6.02 26.24
CA GLU A 369 9.21 -6.25 27.05
C GLU A 369 9.55 -7.11 28.27
N LYS A 370 10.22 -8.25 28.05
CA LYS A 370 10.57 -9.20 29.09
C LYS A 370 11.48 -8.60 30.16
N SER A 371 12.45 -7.76 29.78
CA SER A 371 13.34 -7.11 30.74
C SER A 371 12.67 -5.99 31.52
N GLY A 372 11.52 -5.49 31.06
CA GLY A 372 10.85 -4.31 31.59
C GLY A 372 11.38 -2.98 31.03
N ASP A 373 12.41 -3.01 30.16
CA ASP A 373 13.05 -1.81 29.61
C ASP A 373 12.24 -1.14 28.48
N LEU A 374 11.22 -1.82 27.96
CA LEU A 374 10.35 -1.30 26.91
C LEU A 374 9.71 0.06 27.27
N ARG A 375 9.39 0.28 28.55
CA ARG A 375 8.82 1.55 29.05
C ARG A 375 9.88 2.60 29.38
N GLY A 376 11.15 2.22 29.37
CA GLY A 376 12.30 3.09 29.66
C GLY A 376 12.93 3.71 28.41
N PRO A 377 14.11 4.36 28.56
CA PRO A 377 14.83 5.00 27.46
C PRO A 377 15.17 4.05 26.29
N ALA A 378 15.49 2.79 26.58
CA ALA A 378 15.82 1.80 25.56
C ALA A 378 14.62 1.50 24.65
N GLY A 379 13.44 1.25 25.23
CA GLY A 379 12.22 1.09 24.44
C GLY A 379 11.80 2.36 23.70
N LYS A 380 12.00 3.55 24.29
CA LYS A 380 11.77 4.81 23.58
C LYS A 380 12.65 4.94 22.34
N ALA A 381 13.94 4.63 22.47
CA ALA A 381 14.88 4.66 21.37
C ALA A 381 14.49 3.66 20.28
N PHE A 382 14.16 2.42 20.66
CA PHE A 382 13.73 1.36 19.75
C PHE A 382 12.49 1.74 18.92
N ILE A 383 11.42 2.22 19.57
CA ILE A 383 10.20 2.64 18.88
C ILE A 383 10.47 3.88 18.01
N SER A 384 11.29 4.82 18.48
CA SER A 384 11.70 5.99 17.69
C SER A 384 12.44 5.58 16.42
N GLU A 385 13.35 4.60 16.50
CA GLU A 385 14.11 4.10 15.36
C GLU A 385 13.20 3.45 14.32
N CYS A 386 12.21 2.65 14.75
CA CYS A 386 11.22 2.08 13.84
C CYS A 386 10.49 3.18 13.04
N LEU A 387 10.00 4.23 13.71
CA LEU A 387 9.29 5.33 13.06
C LEU A 387 10.20 6.18 12.15
N LEU A 388 11.45 6.40 12.55
CA LEU A 388 12.44 7.15 11.77
C LEU A 388 12.85 6.41 10.50
N GLU A 389 13.09 5.10 10.59
CA GLU A 389 13.37 4.24 9.45
C GLU A 389 12.17 4.16 8.51
N ALA A 390 10.95 4.04 9.04
CA ALA A 390 9.72 4.07 8.24
C ALA A 390 9.60 5.36 7.41
N GLY A 391 9.87 6.52 8.02
CA GLY A 391 9.84 7.81 7.33
C GLY A 391 10.86 7.88 6.19
N ALA A 392 12.07 7.37 6.40
CA ALA A 392 13.10 7.29 5.36
C ALA A 392 12.71 6.33 4.22
N ASN A 393 12.18 5.15 4.55
CA ASN A 393 11.75 4.16 3.56
C ASN A 393 10.59 4.70 2.72
N LEU A 394 9.57 5.29 3.36
CA LEU A 394 8.42 5.88 2.68
C LEU A 394 8.84 7.00 1.72
N ALA A 395 9.72 7.91 2.16
CA ALA A 395 10.25 8.96 1.30
C ALA A 395 11.02 8.37 0.10
N GLY A 396 11.83 7.35 0.34
CA GLY A 396 12.58 6.64 -0.69
C GLY A 396 11.68 6.03 -1.76
N ILE A 397 10.63 5.31 -1.36
CA ILE A 397 9.69 4.68 -2.29
C ILE A 397 8.87 5.73 -3.06
N TRP A 398 8.47 6.84 -2.42
CA TRP A 398 7.84 7.96 -3.12
C TRP A 398 8.73 8.59 -4.18
N ILE A 399 10.04 8.71 -3.89
CA ILE A 399 11.04 9.22 -4.85
C ILE A 399 11.21 8.22 -6.00
N ALA A 400 11.42 6.95 -5.72
CA ALA A 400 11.57 5.91 -6.75
C ALA A 400 10.33 5.86 -7.66
N ALA A 401 9.12 5.94 -7.11
CA ALA A 401 7.89 5.99 -7.89
C ALA A 401 7.78 7.27 -8.75
N TYR A 402 8.22 8.42 -8.25
CA TYR A 402 8.29 9.67 -9.02
C TYR A 402 9.32 9.59 -10.16
N GLU A 403 10.46 8.97 -9.93
CA GLU A 403 11.54 8.79 -10.92
C GLU A 403 11.20 7.71 -11.95
N ALA A 404 10.41 6.71 -11.59
CA ALA A 404 9.92 5.65 -12.49
C ALA A 404 8.91 6.15 -13.53
N SER A 405 8.34 7.33 -13.30
CA SER A 405 7.29 7.86 -14.17
C SER A 405 7.81 8.29 -15.54
N ARG A 406 6.93 8.20 -16.54
CA ARG A 406 7.27 8.40 -17.96
C ARG A 406 6.20 9.21 -18.68
N ILE A 407 6.31 9.32 -19.99
CA ILE A 407 5.20 9.75 -20.85
C ILE A 407 4.40 8.51 -21.25
N ASP A 408 3.07 8.60 -21.15
CA ASP A 408 2.14 7.59 -21.64
C ASP A 408 1.81 7.86 -23.11
N ASP A 409 2.33 7.03 -24.02
CA ASP A 409 2.13 7.17 -25.46
C ASP A 409 0.65 7.01 -25.90
N PHE A 410 -0.17 6.28 -25.15
CA PHE A 410 -1.59 6.17 -25.45
C PHE A 410 -2.30 7.48 -25.09
N LEU A 411 -2.12 7.97 -23.87
CA LEU A 411 -2.73 9.22 -23.43
C LEU A 411 -2.21 10.43 -24.25
N ASP A 412 -0.91 10.47 -24.56
CA ASP A 412 -0.29 11.51 -25.37
C ASP A 412 -0.93 11.60 -26.76
N ARG A 413 -1.14 10.46 -27.43
CA ARG A 413 -1.85 10.41 -28.72
C ARG A 413 -3.30 10.89 -28.59
N ARG A 414 -4.02 10.46 -27.55
CA ARG A 414 -5.41 10.89 -27.30
C ARG A 414 -5.52 12.40 -27.02
N LEU A 415 -4.53 12.99 -26.36
CA LEU A 415 -4.46 14.43 -26.14
C LEU A 415 -4.14 15.19 -27.42
N ALA A 416 -3.25 14.66 -28.27
CA ALA A 416 -2.92 15.27 -29.55
C ALA A 416 -4.14 15.41 -30.48
N GLU A 417 -5.09 14.47 -30.44
CA GLU A 417 -6.36 14.55 -31.18
C GLU A 417 -7.23 15.76 -30.78
N ARG A 418 -7.02 16.36 -29.59
CA ARG A 418 -7.76 17.54 -29.13
C ARG A 418 -7.27 18.83 -29.79
N ARG A 419 -6.06 18.81 -30.38
CA ARG A 419 -5.51 20.00 -31.05
C ARG A 419 -6.29 20.27 -32.32
N PRO A 420 -6.69 21.52 -32.60
CA PRO A 420 -7.36 21.84 -33.85
C PRO A 420 -6.47 21.45 -35.04
N ALA A 421 -7.05 20.80 -36.04
CA ALA A 421 -6.37 20.45 -37.28
C ALA A 421 -5.89 21.73 -37.97
N GLY A 422 -4.57 21.99 -37.90
CA GLY A 422 -3.96 23.22 -38.43
C GLY A 422 -2.78 23.75 -37.60
N ALA A 423 -2.57 23.27 -36.37
CA ALA A 423 -1.41 23.64 -35.55
C ALA A 423 -0.13 22.81 -35.87
N ALA A 424 -0.04 22.21 -37.05
CA ALA A 424 1.16 21.51 -37.51
C ALA A 424 2.11 22.50 -38.23
N SER A 425 3.26 22.74 -37.57
CA SER A 425 4.50 23.31 -38.09
C SER A 425 4.42 24.55 -38.98
N SER A 426 4.64 25.72 -38.37
CA SER A 426 5.31 26.83 -39.05
C SER A 426 6.81 26.52 -39.18
N SER A 427 7.17 25.47 -39.94
CA SER A 427 8.50 25.38 -40.53
C SER A 427 8.43 26.11 -41.86
N GLN A 428 8.99 27.33 -41.90
CA GLN A 428 9.06 28.12 -43.12
C GLN A 428 9.70 27.31 -44.25
N PRO A 429 9.14 27.32 -45.47
CA PRO A 429 9.85 26.83 -46.62
C PRO A 429 10.95 27.83 -46.97
N THR A 430 12.20 27.42 -46.83
CA THR A 430 13.34 28.14 -47.41
C THR A 430 13.18 28.11 -48.93
N THR A 431 12.72 29.21 -49.51
CA THR A 431 12.77 29.42 -50.96
C THR A 431 14.24 29.54 -51.39
N GLN A 432 14.84 28.44 -51.83
CA GLN A 432 16.00 28.50 -52.71
C GLN A 432 15.48 28.76 -54.13
N ALA A 433 15.63 30.01 -54.58
CA ALA A 433 15.53 30.35 -55.99
C ALA A 433 16.71 29.70 -56.71
N GLY A 434 16.44 28.61 -57.43
CA GLY A 434 17.31 28.10 -58.48
C GLY A 434 17.18 29.00 -59.69
N VAL A 435 18.28 29.63 -60.09
CA VAL A 435 18.43 30.31 -61.37
C VAL A 435 19.07 29.30 -62.31
N ASP A 436 18.27 28.73 -63.21
CA ASP A 436 18.73 27.99 -64.38
C ASP A 436 18.09 28.63 -65.62
N GLU A 437 18.90 29.28 -66.45
CA GLU A 437 18.74 29.41 -67.91
C GLU A 437 20.05 30.00 -68.46
N LEU A 438 20.95 29.15 -68.98
CA LEU A 438 21.05 28.64 -70.36
C LEU A 438 21.86 29.56 -71.30
N SER A 439 22.89 28.91 -71.84
CA SER A 439 23.84 29.25 -72.88
C SER A 439 23.27 30.01 -74.08
N ASN A 440 23.90 31.12 -74.47
CA ASN A 440 24.60 31.29 -75.75
C ASN A 440 25.51 32.51 -75.74
#